data_AF-A0A496P7V8-F1
#
_entry.id   AF-A0A496P7V8-F1
#
_cell.length_a   1.000
_cell.length_b   1.000
_cell.length_c   1.000
_cell.angle_alpha   90.00
_cell.angle_beta   90.00
_cell.angle_gamma   90.00
#
_symmetry.space_group_name_H-M   'P 1'
#
loop_
_entity.id
_entity.type
_entity.pdbx_description
1 polymer ?
#
loop_
_entity_poly.entity_id
_entity_poly.type
_entity_poly.pdbx_seq_one_letter_code
_entity_poly.pdbx_strand_id
1 'polypeptide(L)'
;MQNKALPVRLEGPIKVEAEVKATLVGDNGKSAYEIALAHGFVGTEEEWLESLKAKMPNLSGVVSALQGKNILINSGTLEAILTAIVHALDEQPYAPLTFNEPRKGDTEIRVSGQDGFKVRVSGTAEAVEIQSGSATIRIQPYGTDDINLEYLNLIDHVVNTVKIKGLIEFNPETATEILPKQFYGRSDLEGELTCPNVVKVGALAFVGTDHNIINLPKATDIDRDAFANSSLAVINIPAFVWAGDNLDLKSYDLIRVNKMTVSEESHPPREVMMQKISLEVYNPDHTKKWNLYSEKWEKAEA
;
A
#
# COMPACT_ATOMS: atom_id res chain seq x y z
N MET A 1 -57.54 -41.05 -106.88
CA MET A 1 -56.10 -40.76 -106.95
C MET A 1 -55.56 -40.80 -105.53
N GLN A 2 -54.60 -41.67 -105.22
CA GLN A 2 -54.06 -41.83 -103.85
C GLN A 2 -52.99 -40.76 -103.56
N ASN A 3 -53.15 -39.99 -102.49
CA ASN A 3 -52.13 -39.08 -101.99
C ASN A 3 -51.05 -39.88 -101.24
N LYS A 4 -49.84 -39.95 -101.79
CA LYS A 4 -48.66 -40.46 -101.09
C LYS A 4 -47.91 -39.29 -100.45
N ALA A 5 -47.76 -39.30 -99.12
CA ALA A 5 -46.87 -38.38 -98.43
C ALA A 5 -45.41 -38.81 -98.66
N LEU A 6 -44.57 -37.88 -99.10
CA LEU A 6 -43.12 -38.08 -99.25
C LEU A 6 -42.40 -37.55 -98.00
N PRO A 7 -41.45 -38.29 -97.42
CA PRO A 7 -40.65 -37.79 -96.31
C PRO A 7 -39.66 -36.74 -96.81
N VAL A 8 -39.69 -35.55 -96.22
CA VAL A 8 -38.68 -34.51 -96.46
C VAL A 8 -37.56 -34.69 -95.44
N ARG A 9 -36.33 -34.92 -95.90
CA ARG A 9 -35.10 -34.85 -95.10
C ARG A 9 -34.38 -33.54 -95.40
N LEU A 10 -34.08 -32.79 -94.35
CA LEU A 10 -33.24 -31.59 -94.41
C LEU A 10 -31.85 -31.98 -93.92
N GLU A 11 -30.85 -31.98 -94.81
CA GLU A 11 -29.45 -32.21 -94.44
C GLU A 11 -28.65 -30.91 -94.57
N GLY A 12 -28.38 -30.29 -93.42
CA GLY A 12 -27.64 -29.03 -93.28
C GLY A 12 -27.95 -28.38 -91.92
N PRO A 13 -27.08 -27.49 -91.41
CA PRO A 13 -27.35 -26.79 -90.16
C PRO A 13 -28.58 -25.90 -90.32
N ILE A 14 -29.64 -26.20 -89.57
CA ILE A 14 -30.85 -25.38 -89.52
C ILE A 14 -30.54 -24.16 -88.66
N LYS A 15 -30.54 -22.97 -89.25
CA LYS A 15 -30.55 -21.72 -88.46
C LYS A 15 -31.95 -21.50 -87.91
N VAL A 16 -32.09 -21.63 -86.60
CA VAL A 16 -33.28 -21.24 -85.85
C VAL A 16 -32.99 -19.91 -85.21
N GLU A 17 -33.60 -18.84 -85.71
CA GLU A 17 -33.55 -17.52 -85.05
C GLU A 17 -34.74 -17.43 -84.10
N ALA A 18 -34.48 -17.59 -82.81
CA ALA A 18 -35.45 -17.39 -81.75
C ALA A 18 -35.28 -15.99 -81.18
N GLU A 19 -36.32 -15.15 -81.28
CA GLU A 19 -36.36 -13.85 -80.64
C GLU A 19 -36.54 -14.07 -79.12
N VAL A 20 -35.46 -13.96 -78.35
CA VAL A 20 -35.54 -13.96 -76.89
C VAL A 20 -36.00 -12.58 -76.45
N LYS A 21 -37.32 -12.41 -76.28
CA LYS A 21 -37.86 -11.26 -75.56
C LYS A 21 -37.23 -11.24 -74.17
N ALA A 22 -36.51 -10.16 -73.84
CA ALA A 22 -35.97 -9.91 -72.51
C ALA A 22 -37.12 -9.59 -71.52
N THR A 23 -38.03 -10.53 -71.30
CA THR A 23 -39.21 -10.38 -70.44
C THR A 23 -39.14 -11.25 -69.18
N LEU A 24 -37.94 -11.70 -68.79
CA LEU A 24 -37.74 -12.51 -67.57
C LEU A 24 -36.68 -11.91 -66.64
N VAL A 25 -36.64 -10.59 -66.53
CA VAL A 25 -36.14 -9.99 -65.29
C VAL A 25 -37.30 -10.08 -64.31
N GLY A 26 -37.17 -10.90 -63.26
CA GLY A 26 -38.19 -11.00 -62.22
C GLY A 26 -38.39 -9.62 -61.57
N ASP A 27 -39.62 -9.33 -61.16
CA ASP A 27 -39.92 -8.08 -60.45
C ASP A 27 -39.02 -7.94 -59.22
N ASN A 28 -38.60 -6.71 -58.94
CA ASN A 28 -37.90 -6.43 -57.69
C ASN A 28 -38.80 -6.82 -56.51
N GLY A 29 -38.23 -7.52 -55.54
CA GLY A 29 -38.93 -7.82 -54.29
C GLY A 29 -39.29 -6.54 -53.52
N LYS A 30 -40.25 -6.66 -52.60
CA LYS A 30 -40.65 -5.55 -51.72
C LYS A 30 -39.45 -5.01 -50.95
N SER A 31 -39.37 -3.69 -50.84
CA SER A 31 -38.46 -2.98 -49.95
C SER A 31 -38.80 -3.24 -48.47
N ALA A 32 -37.84 -3.00 -47.58
CA ALA A 32 -38.05 -3.16 -46.14
C ALA A 32 -39.16 -2.24 -45.60
N TYR A 33 -39.31 -1.04 -46.17
CA TYR A 33 -40.40 -0.12 -45.84
C TYR A 33 -41.77 -0.66 -46.30
N GLU A 34 -41.87 -1.21 -47.51
CA GLU A 34 -43.11 -1.83 -48.01
C GLU A 34 -43.52 -3.07 -47.20
N ILE A 35 -42.54 -3.82 -46.66
CA ILE A 35 -42.79 -4.90 -45.70
C ILE A 35 -43.32 -4.29 -44.38
N ALA A 36 -42.71 -3.22 -43.87
CA ALA A 36 -43.18 -2.56 -42.65
C ALA A 36 -44.63 -2.05 -42.77
N LEU A 37 -45.00 -1.44 -43.91
CA LEU A 37 -46.37 -1.03 -44.22
C LEU A 37 -47.33 -2.23 -44.23
N ALA A 38 -46.94 -3.34 -44.88
CA ALA A 38 -47.73 -4.56 -44.93
C ALA A 38 -47.94 -5.20 -43.54
N HIS A 39 -47.05 -4.91 -42.59
CA HIS A 39 -47.11 -5.37 -41.21
C HIS A 39 -47.68 -4.32 -40.23
N GLY A 40 -48.30 -3.24 -40.73
CA GLY A 40 -49.07 -2.30 -39.93
C GLY A 40 -48.33 -1.04 -39.46
N PHE A 41 -47.15 -0.76 -40.01
CA PHE A 41 -46.54 0.56 -39.87
C PHE A 41 -47.40 1.61 -40.59
N VAL A 42 -47.60 2.77 -39.97
CA VAL A 42 -48.34 3.90 -40.53
C VAL A 42 -47.46 5.14 -40.43
N GLY A 43 -47.11 5.72 -41.58
CA GLY A 43 -46.24 6.88 -41.68
C GLY A 43 -45.60 6.97 -43.06
N THR A 44 -44.69 7.92 -43.25
CA THR A 44 -43.85 8.02 -44.45
C THR A 44 -42.58 7.18 -44.33
N GLU A 45 -41.84 7.03 -45.43
CA GLU A 45 -40.55 6.34 -45.43
C GLU A 45 -39.54 7.06 -44.51
N GLU A 46 -39.58 8.39 -44.48
CA GLU A 46 -38.75 9.20 -43.58
C GLU A 46 -39.09 8.95 -42.11
N GLU A 47 -40.37 8.85 -41.76
CA GLU A 47 -40.82 8.52 -40.40
C GLU A 47 -40.41 7.11 -39.99
N TRP A 48 -40.43 6.16 -40.94
CA TRP A 48 -39.92 4.81 -40.73
C TRP A 48 -38.41 4.79 -40.50
N LEU A 49 -37.64 5.50 -41.32
CA LEU A 49 -36.19 5.62 -41.15
C LEU A 49 -35.82 6.29 -39.82
N GLU A 50 -36.57 7.28 -39.37
CA GLU A 50 -36.41 7.89 -38.04
C GLU A 50 -36.74 6.88 -36.92
N SER A 51 -37.76 6.04 -37.10
CA SER A 51 -38.13 5.01 -36.11
C SER A 51 -37.05 3.94 -35.91
N LEU A 52 -36.24 3.69 -36.95
CA LEU A 52 -35.13 2.74 -36.92
C LEU A 52 -33.88 3.30 -36.22
N LYS A 53 -33.78 4.62 -36.03
CA LYS A 53 -32.66 5.21 -35.31
C LYS A 53 -32.75 4.85 -33.84
N ALA A 54 -31.68 4.27 -33.30
CA ALA A 54 -31.57 4.06 -31.87
C ALA A 54 -31.68 5.41 -31.14
N LYS A 55 -32.66 5.55 -30.24
CA LYS A 55 -32.76 6.71 -29.35
C LYS A 55 -31.55 6.71 -28.41
N MET A 56 -30.54 7.51 -28.72
CA MET A 56 -29.47 7.80 -27.78
C MET A 56 -30.02 8.64 -26.62
N PRO A 57 -29.55 8.43 -25.39
CA PRO A 57 -29.92 9.30 -24.27
C PRO A 57 -29.48 10.74 -24.54
N ASN A 58 -30.28 11.71 -24.10
CA ASN A 58 -29.87 13.11 -24.16
C ASN A 58 -28.78 13.36 -23.10
N LEU A 59 -27.54 13.61 -23.56
CA LEU A 59 -26.37 13.83 -22.69
C LEU A 59 -26.01 15.30 -22.53
N SER A 60 -26.81 16.24 -23.04
CA SER A 60 -26.51 17.69 -22.99
C SER A 60 -26.28 18.21 -21.57
N GLY A 61 -27.03 17.70 -20.59
CA GLY A 61 -26.83 18.02 -19.17
C GLY A 61 -25.48 17.58 -18.63
N VAL A 62 -25.00 16.39 -19.05
CA VAL A 62 -23.67 15.87 -18.69
C VAL A 62 -22.58 16.73 -19.31
N VAL A 63 -22.71 17.08 -20.60
CA VAL A 63 -21.76 17.97 -21.29
C VAL A 63 -21.63 19.31 -20.57
N SER A 64 -22.76 19.91 -20.17
CA SER A 64 -22.79 21.21 -19.49
C SER A 64 -22.12 21.15 -18.12
N ALA A 65 -22.36 20.07 -17.36
CA ALA A 65 -21.74 19.85 -16.07
C ALA A 65 -20.21 19.70 -16.16
N LEU A 66 -19.72 19.00 -17.20
CA LEU A 66 -18.29 18.80 -17.45
C LEU A 66 -17.60 20.09 -17.91
N GLN A 67 -18.21 20.84 -18.82
CA GLN A 67 -17.71 22.15 -19.24
C GLN A 67 -17.65 23.14 -18.07
N GLY A 68 -18.63 23.11 -17.15
CA GLY A 68 -18.61 23.89 -15.91
C GLY A 68 -17.45 23.53 -14.96
N LYS A 69 -16.81 22.37 -15.15
CA LYS A 69 -15.58 21.94 -14.46
C LYS A 69 -14.32 22.16 -15.30
N ASN A 70 -14.38 22.97 -16.36
CA ASN A 70 -13.30 23.23 -17.32
C ASN A 70 -12.78 21.98 -18.06
N ILE A 71 -13.63 20.96 -18.22
CA ILE A 71 -13.28 19.76 -18.98
C ILE A 71 -13.67 19.99 -20.44
N LEU A 72 -12.68 19.96 -21.34
CA LEU A 72 -12.90 20.09 -22.79
C LEU A 72 -13.57 18.83 -23.34
N ILE A 73 -14.66 19.00 -24.10
CA ILE A 73 -15.31 17.91 -24.82
C ILE A 73 -15.23 18.19 -26.32
N ASN A 74 -14.51 17.33 -27.04
CA ASN A 74 -14.23 17.51 -28.46
C ASN A 74 -15.42 17.17 -29.37
N SER A 75 -16.42 16.41 -28.87
CA SER A 75 -17.67 16.15 -29.60
C SER A 75 -18.82 15.74 -28.65
N GLY A 76 -20.07 15.90 -29.09
CA GLY A 76 -21.25 15.48 -28.31
C GLY A 76 -21.53 13.97 -28.30
N THR A 77 -20.62 13.14 -28.80
CA THR A 77 -20.80 11.68 -28.79
C THR A 77 -20.59 11.13 -27.38
N LEU A 78 -21.26 10.01 -27.08
CA LEU A 78 -21.07 9.30 -25.82
C LEU A 78 -19.60 8.95 -25.56
N GLU A 79 -18.89 8.53 -26.60
CA GLU A 79 -17.46 8.19 -26.53
C GLU A 79 -16.60 9.38 -26.13
N ALA A 80 -16.76 10.55 -26.78
CA ALA A 80 -15.97 11.72 -26.45
C ALA A 80 -16.27 12.26 -25.04
N ILE A 81 -17.51 12.13 -24.57
CA ILE A 81 -17.89 12.49 -23.20
C ILE A 81 -17.23 11.53 -22.20
N LEU A 82 -17.26 10.21 -22.46
CA LEU A 82 -16.59 9.21 -21.62
C LEU A 82 -15.08 9.42 -21.58
N THR A 83 -14.45 9.67 -22.73
CA THR A 83 -13.01 9.98 -22.82
C THR A 83 -12.64 11.22 -22.01
N ALA A 84 -13.44 12.28 -22.08
CA ALA A 84 -13.21 13.51 -21.32
C ALA A 84 -13.38 13.29 -19.81
N ILE A 85 -14.35 12.48 -19.38
CA ILE A 85 -14.53 12.08 -17.97
C ILE A 85 -13.32 11.27 -17.50
N VAL A 86 -12.90 10.27 -18.26
CA VAL A 86 -11.74 9.43 -17.92
C VAL A 86 -10.48 10.29 -17.77
N HIS A 87 -10.23 11.22 -18.71
CA HIS A 87 -9.12 12.15 -18.61
C HIS A 87 -9.20 13.06 -17.37
N ALA A 88 -10.39 13.53 -17.00
CA ALA A 88 -10.56 14.36 -15.81
C ALA A 88 -10.41 13.58 -14.49
N LEU A 89 -10.59 12.25 -14.53
CA LEU A 89 -10.41 11.37 -13.38
C LEU A 89 -8.96 10.90 -13.21
N ASP A 90 -8.15 10.96 -14.26
CA ASP A 90 -6.75 10.49 -14.28
C ASP A 90 -5.86 11.23 -13.26
N GLU A 91 -6.28 12.42 -12.80
CA GLU A 91 -5.54 13.23 -11.83
C GLU A 91 -6.11 13.21 -10.41
N GLN A 92 -7.09 12.35 -10.09
CA GLN A 92 -7.60 12.31 -8.72
C GLN A 92 -6.57 11.67 -7.76
N PRO A 93 -6.06 12.42 -6.75
CA PRO A 93 -5.12 11.85 -5.80
C PRO A 93 -5.84 10.79 -4.96
N TYR A 94 -5.35 9.55 -4.99
CA TYR A 94 -5.78 8.50 -4.08
C TYR A 94 -4.91 8.50 -2.82
N ALA A 95 -5.45 8.00 -1.71
CA ALA A 95 -4.67 7.87 -0.48
C ALA A 95 -3.47 6.92 -0.70
N PRO A 96 -2.23 7.35 -0.40
CA PRO A 96 -1.05 6.54 -0.62
C PRO A 96 -1.02 5.33 0.32
N LEU A 97 -0.36 4.26 -0.12
CA LEU A 97 -0.11 3.10 0.73
C LEU A 97 0.89 3.48 1.83
N THR A 98 0.47 3.29 3.07
CA THR A 98 1.30 3.42 4.28
C THR A 98 1.21 2.16 5.11
N PHE A 99 2.13 1.95 6.03
CA PHE A 99 2.18 0.74 6.83
C PHE A 99 2.68 1.03 8.24
N ASN A 100 2.31 0.16 9.17
CA ASN A 100 2.92 0.11 10.49
C ASN A 100 4.21 -0.70 10.39
N GLU A 101 5.33 -0.15 10.89
CA GLU A 101 6.62 -0.85 10.88
C GLU A 101 6.50 -2.22 11.57
N PRO A 102 6.79 -3.34 10.85
CA PRO A 102 6.69 -4.68 11.41
C PRO A 102 7.85 -4.96 12.37
N ARG A 103 7.64 -5.90 13.30
CA ARG A 103 8.64 -6.40 14.24
C ARG A 103 9.28 -7.68 13.68
N LYS A 104 10.53 -7.97 14.09
CA LYS A 104 11.20 -9.20 13.60
C LYS A 104 10.34 -10.43 13.91
N GLY A 105 10.16 -11.28 12.92
CA GLY A 105 9.35 -12.48 13.01
C GLY A 105 7.87 -12.26 12.72
N ASP A 106 7.38 -11.01 12.66
CA ASP A 106 5.99 -10.72 12.29
C ASP A 106 5.70 -11.32 10.91
N THR A 107 4.60 -12.06 10.83
CA THR A 107 4.13 -12.71 9.59
C THR A 107 2.96 -11.96 8.96
N GLU A 108 2.55 -10.86 9.56
CA GLU A 108 1.45 -10.03 9.10
C GLU A 108 1.82 -8.56 9.32
N ILE A 109 1.41 -7.70 8.39
CA ILE A 109 1.59 -6.26 8.51
C ILE A 109 0.27 -5.56 8.22
N ARG A 110 -0.04 -4.56 9.05
CA ARG A 110 -1.19 -3.69 8.83
C ARG A 110 -0.79 -2.54 7.92
N VAL A 111 -1.54 -2.38 6.83
CA VAL A 111 -1.38 -1.28 5.87
C VAL A 111 -2.62 -0.40 5.86
N SER A 112 -2.44 0.85 5.44
CA SER A 112 -3.52 1.82 5.25
C SER A 112 -3.42 2.44 3.85
N GLY A 113 -4.57 2.75 3.25
CA GLY A 113 -4.64 3.31 1.90
C GLY A 113 -6.07 3.63 1.46
N GLN A 114 -6.24 3.86 0.16
CA GLN A 114 -7.52 4.08 -0.50
C GLN A 114 -8.43 2.84 -0.44
N ASP A 115 -9.69 3.03 -0.04
CA ASP A 115 -10.72 1.98 -0.07
C ASP A 115 -10.95 1.43 -1.48
N GLY A 116 -11.12 0.12 -1.59
CA GLY A 116 -11.31 -0.61 -2.84
C GLY A 116 -10.03 -0.89 -3.62
N PHE A 117 -8.91 -0.26 -3.28
CA PHE A 117 -7.60 -0.63 -3.81
C PHE A 117 -7.13 -1.92 -3.13
N LYS A 118 -6.19 -2.62 -3.77
CA LYS A 118 -5.63 -3.87 -3.24
C LYS A 118 -4.15 -3.73 -2.95
N VAL A 119 -3.66 -4.54 -2.02
CA VAL A 119 -2.23 -4.68 -1.70
C VAL A 119 -1.83 -6.15 -1.84
N ARG A 120 -0.61 -6.40 -2.30
CA ARG A 120 -0.01 -7.74 -2.27
C ARG A 120 1.50 -7.68 -2.04
N VAL A 121 2.08 -8.80 -1.64
CA VAL A 121 3.54 -8.94 -1.63
C VAL A 121 3.98 -9.10 -3.09
N SER A 122 5.03 -8.38 -3.49
CA SER A 122 5.50 -8.43 -4.88
C SER A 122 5.85 -9.87 -5.28
N GLY A 123 5.37 -10.29 -6.44
CA GLY A 123 5.50 -11.66 -6.92
C GLY A 123 4.43 -12.65 -6.44
N THR A 124 3.50 -12.27 -5.55
CA THR A 124 2.35 -13.12 -5.19
C THR A 124 1.14 -12.84 -6.08
N ALA A 125 0.31 -13.86 -6.30
CA ALA A 125 -0.94 -13.71 -7.04
C ALA A 125 -2.07 -13.14 -6.16
N GLU A 126 -2.11 -13.53 -4.89
CA GLU A 126 -3.15 -13.11 -3.94
C GLU A 126 -2.94 -11.65 -3.53
N ALA A 127 -3.99 -10.85 -3.67
CA ALA A 127 -4.05 -9.47 -3.24
C ALA A 127 -5.23 -9.27 -2.26
N VAL A 128 -5.04 -8.42 -1.26
CA VAL A 128 -6.00 -8.11 -0.22
C VAL A 128 -6.58 -6.73 -0.47
N GLU A 129 -7.90 -6.62 -0.48
CA GLU A 129 -8.59 -5.35 -0.64
C GLU A 129 -8.53 -4.51 0.65
N ILE A 130 -8.30 -3.20 0.49
CA ILE A 130 -8.38 -2.23 1.57
C ILE A 130 -9.84 -1.87 1.79
N GLN A 131 -10.30 -2.10 3.02
CA GLN A 131 -11.66 -1.82 3.44
C GLN A 131 -11.63 -0.98 4.71
N SER A 132 -12.45 0.07 4.78
CA SER A 132 -12.47 1.00 5.92
C SER A 132 -11.09 1.62 6.21
N GLY A 133 -10.32 1.90 5.16
CA GLY A 133 -9.03 2.57 5.16
C GLY A 133 -7.84 1.70 5.51
N SER A 134 -8.02 0.38 5.75
CA SER A 134 -6.92 -0.52 6.11
C SER A 134 -7.07 -1.95 5.62
N ALA A 135 -5.96 -2.67 5.58
CA ALA A 135 -5.91 -4.12 5.36
C ALA A 135 -4.79 -4.75 6.20
N THR A 136 -4.92 -6.04 6.48
CA THR A 136 -3.83 -6.86 7.02
C THR A 136 -3.36 -7.80 5.93
N ILE A 137 -2.05 -7.80 5.66
CA ILE A 137 -1.43 -8.62 4.64
C ILE A 137 -0.41 -9.56 5.28
N ARG A 138 -0.45 -10.82 4.83
CA ARG A 138 0.54 -11.83 5.23
C ARG A 138 1.86 -11.60 4.51
N ILE A 139 2.94 -11.73 5.25
CA ILE A 139 4.31 -11.61 4.78
C ILE A 139 5.13 -12.81 5.25
N GLN A 140 6.27 -13.04 4.61
CA GLN A 140 7.30 -13.88 5.21
C GLN A 140 7.73 -13.28 6.57
N PRO A 141 8.18 -14.10 7.55
CA PRO A 141 8.64 -13.59 8.83
C PRO A 141 9.62 -12.44 8.63
N TYR A 142 9.25 -11.25 9.10
CA TYR A 142 10.05 -10.06 8.83
C TYR A 142 11.44 -10.20 9.48
N GLY A 143 12.48 -9.85 8.73
CA GLY A 143 13.86 -10.17 9.09
C GLY A 143 14.84 -9.37 8.26
N THR A 144 15.91 -10.03 7.80
CA THR A 144 17.00 -9.39 7.02
C THR A 144 16.59 -8.98 5.61
N ASP A 145 15.54 -9.60 5.07
CA ASP A 145 15.14 -9.40 3.68
C ASP A 145 14.18 -8.22 3.54
N ASP A 146 14.41 -7.41 2.51
CA ASP A 146 13.46 -6.38 2.07
C ASP A 146 12.13 -7.05 1.64
N ILE A 147 11.01 -6.45 2.03
CA ILE A 147 9.67 -6.84 1.57
C ILE A 147 9.16 -5.74 0.64
N ASN A 148 8.74 -6.11 -0.57
CA ASN A 148 8.12 -5.16 -1.49
C ASN A 148 6.61 -5.40 -1.51
N LEU A 149 5.82 -4.36 -1.27
CA LEU A 149 4.37 -4.38 -1.36
C LEU A 149 3.94 -3.65 -2.62
N GLU A 150 3.19 -4.32 -3.48
CA GLU A 150 2.55 -3.74 -4.65
C GLU A 150 1.18 -3.19 -4.27
N TYR A 151 0.91 -1.96 -4.71
CA TYR A 151 -0.36 -1.27 -4.49
C TYR A 151 -1.12 -1.19 -5.81
N LEU A 152 -2.33 -1.75 -5.84
CA LEU A 152 -3.11 -1.97 -7.05
C LEU A 152 -4.41 -1.18 -7.00
N ASN A 153 -4.76 -0.56 -8.12
CA ASN A 153 -6.03 0.15 -8.25
C ASN A 153 -7.20 -0.83 -8.55
N LEU A 154 -8.39 -0.28 -8.83
CA LEU A 154 -9.62 -1.04 -9.05
C LEU A 154 -9.60 -1.97 -10.28
N ILE A 155 -8.62 -1.82 -11.17
CA ILE A 155 -8.43 -2.68 -12.36
C ILE A 155 -7.20 -3.59 -12.23
N ASP A 156 -6.70 -3.79 -11.00
CA ASP A 156 -5.53 -4.60 -10.67
C ASP A 156 -4.23 -4.12 -11.36
N HIS A 157 -4.15 -2.84 -11.74
CA HIS A 157 -2.91 -2.23 -12.21
C HIS A 157 -2.07 -1.75 -11.03
N VAL A 158 -0.77 -2.09 -11.02
CA VAL A 158 0.17 -1.65 -9.97
C VAL A 158 0.47 -0.17 -10.15
N VAL A 159 -0.03 0.66 -9.23
CA VAL A 159 0.15 2.12 -9.24
C VAL A 159 1.30 2.59 -8.35
N ASN A 160 1.76 1.74 -7.42
CA ASN A 160 2.92 2.03 -6.57
C ASN A 160 3.55 0.72 -6.06
N THR A 161 4.84 0.78 -5.69
CA THR A 161 5.52 -0.29 -4.95
C THR A 161 6.22 0.31 -3.74
N VAL A 162 5.82 -0.13 -2.55
CA VAL A 162 6.42 0.29 -1.28
C VAL A 162 7.42 -0.75 -0.84
N LYS A 163 8.63 -0.31 -0.50
CA LYS A 163 9.70 -1.18 0.02
C LYS A 163 9.79 -1.02 1.53
N ILE A 164 9.55 -2.11 2.24
CA ILE A 164 9.84 -2.27 3.66
C ILE A 164 11.25 -2.83 3.72
N LYS A 165 12.18 -2.06 4.30
CA LYS A 165 13.57 -2.48 4.38
C LYS A 165 13.74 -3.61 5.38
N GLY A 166 14.49 -4.64 5.03
CA GLY A 166 14.90 -5.67 5.98
C GLY A 166 15.74 -5.06 7.10
N LEU A 167 15.69 -5.69 8.27
CA LEU A 167 16.52 -5.36 9.41
C LEU A 167 17.99 -5.65 9.06
N ILE A 168 18.83 -4.62 9.14
CA ILE A 168 20.28 -4.80 9.10
C ILE A 168 20.66 -5.68 10.29
N GLU A 169 21.44 -6.73 10.04
CA GLU A 169 21.93 -7.62 11.09
C GLU A 169 22.84 -6.82 12.03
N PHE A 170 22.33 -6.50 13.22
CA PHE A 170 23.07 -5.76 14.23
C PHE A 170 24.13 -6.67 14.83
N ASN A 171 25.40 -6.32 14.64
CA ASN A 171 26.51 -7.02 15.27
C ASN A 171 26.98 -6.23 16.52
N PRO A 172 26.66 -6.69 17.73
CA PRO A 172 26.98 -5.99 18.97
C PRO A 172 28.48 -5.72 19.16
N GLU A 173 29.35 -6.63 18.69
CA GLU A 173 30.80 -6.53 18.87
C GLU A 173 31.42 -5.40 18.04
N THR A 174 30.82 -5.08 16.89
CA THR A 174 31.38 -4.12 15.93
C THR A 174 30.59 -2.82 15.84
N ALA A 175 29.35 -2.80 16.33
CA ALA A 175 28.49 -1.64 16.28
C ALA A 175 29.12 -0.45 17.06
N THR A 176 29.15 0.71 16.41
CA THR A 176 29.53 1.99 17.03
C THR A 176 28.34 2.86 17.39
N GLU A 177 27.16 2.53 16.84
CA GLU A 177 25.90 3.19 17.14
C GLU A 177 24.74 2.20 17.13
N ILE A 178 23.70 2.52 17.89
CA ILE A 178 22.38 1.89 17.81
C ILE A 178 21.43 2.90 17.18
N LEU A 179 20.87 2.56 16.03
CA LEU A 179 20.00 3.45 15.26
C LEU A 179 18.65 3.69 15.96
N PRO A 180 17.94 4.78 15.63
CA PRO A 180 16.58 4.99 16.10
C PRO A 180 15.70 3.77 15.81
N LYS A 181 14.93 3.33 16.81
CA LYS A 181 14.05 2.15 16.75
C LYS A 181 14.71 0.80 16.40
N GLN A 182 16.04 0.67 16.46
CA GLN A 182 16.76 -0.54 16.06
C GLN A 182 16.23 -1.85 16.71
N PHE A 183 15.78 -1.77 17.97
CA PHE A 183 15.18 -2.90 18.70
C PHE A 183 13.73 -2.62 19.14
N TYR A 184 13.08 -1.62 18.57
CA TYR A 184 11.73 -1.22 18.98
C TYR A 184 10.74 -2.39 18.93
N GLY A 185 10.08 -2.68 20.06
CA GLY A 185 9.06 -3.71 20.21
C GLY A 185 9.57 -5.15 20.10
N ARG A 186 10.89 -5.37 20.15
CA ARG A 186 11.50 -6.70 20.09
C ARG A 186 11.42 -7.41 21.45
N SER A 187 10.26 -7.99 21.74
CA SER A 187 10.02 -8.83 22.92
C SER A 187 10.66 -10.23 22.81
N ASP A 188 11.08 -10.63 21.61
CA ASP A 188 11.83 -11.86 21.37
C ASP A 188 13.30 -11.76 21.79
N LEU A 189 13.78 -10.55 22.07
CA LEU A 189 15.12 -10.31 22.56
C LEU A 189 15.11 -10.34 24.09
N GLU A 190 15.69 -11.40 24.66
CA GLU A 190 15.82 -11.61 26.10
C GLU A 190 17.29 -11.74 26.51
N GLY A 191 17.58 -11.61 27.80
CA GLY A 191 18.91 -11.82 28.35
C GLY A 191 19.79 -10.57 28.34
N GLU A 192 21.07 -10.75 28.02
CA GLU A 192 22.09 -9.70 28.07
C GLU A 192 22.47 -9.25 26.65
N LEU A 193 22.45 -7.93 26.42
CA LEU A 193 23.04 -7.30 25.24
C LEU A 193 24.25 -6.47 25.64
N THR A 194 25.42 -6.85 25.13
CA THR A 194 26.66 -6.12 25.37
C THR A 194 27.20 -5.56 24.07
N CYS A 195 27.30 -4.23 23.97
CA CYS A 195 27.86 -3.55 22.81
C CYS A 195 29.10 -2.74 23.22
N PRO A 196 30.32 -3.32 23.16
CA PRO A 196 31.52 -2.73 23.75
C PRO A 196 32.00 -1.44 23.05
N ASN A 197 31.52 -1.18 21.84
CA ASN A 197 31.99 -0.10 20.97
C ASN A 197 30.94 0.98 20.69
N VAL A 198 29.71 0.81 21.17
CA VAL A 198 28.64 1.78 20.94
C VAL A 198 28.89 3.07 21.71
N VAL A 199 28.90 4.18 20.99
CA VAL A 199 29.03 5.55 21.54
C VAL A 199 27.70 6.30 21.50
N LYS A 200 26.84 5.97 20.51
CA LYS A 200 25.57 6.65 20.25
C LYS A 200 24.37 5.72 20.30
N VAL A 201 23.28 6.15 20.92
CA VAL A 201 21.99 5.43 20.98
C VAL A 201 20.86 6.34 20.52
N GLY A 202 20.17 5.96 19.46
CA GLY A 202 19.09 6.74 18.85
C GLY A 202 17.75 6.67 19.57
N ALA A 203 16.83 7.55 19.16
CA ALA A 203 15.49 7.65 19.71
C ALA A 203 14.71 6.33 19.67
N LEU A 204 14.06 6.00 20.78
CA LEU A 204 13.19 4.83 20.93
C LEU A 204 13.89 3.48 20.63
N ALA A 205 15.23 3.42 20.70
CA ALA A 205 16.01 2.25 20.30
C ALA A 205 15.58 0.96 21.00
N PHE A 206 15.23 1.02 22.28
CA PHE A 206 14.89 -0.13 23.13
C PHE A 206 13.44 -0.11 23.65
N VAL A 207 12.58 0.74 23.09
CA VAL A 207 11.20 0.84 23.55
C VAL A 207 10.47 -0.49 23.34
N GLY A 208 9.86 -1.04 24.39
CA GLY A 208 9.16 -2.33 24.32
C GLY A 208 10.05 -3.54 24.06
N THR A 209 11.35 -3.48 24.38
CA THR A 209 12.23 -4.67 24.41
C THR A 209 12.17 -5.38 25.76
N ASP A 210 12.37 -6.69 25.74
CA ASP A 210 12.42 -7.54 26.93
C ASP A 210 13.84 -8.01 27.31
N HIS A 211 14.89 -7.33 26.81
CA HIS A 211 16.24 -7.55 27.31
C HIS A 211 16.28 -7.33 28.82
N ASN A 212 17.01 -8.16 29.54
CA ASN A 212 17.12 -8.03 30.99
C ASN A 212 18.28 -7.09 31.37
N ILE A 213 19.38 -7.14 30.62
CA ILE A 213 20.62 -6.42 30.89
C ILE A 213 21.13 -5.75 29.61
N ILE A 214 21.42 -4.45 29.68
CA ILE A 214 22.04 -3.68 28.59
C ILE A 214 23.40 -3.15 29.06
N ASN A 215 24.48 -3.50 28.35
CA ASN A 215 25.83 -3.01 28.62
C ASN A 215 26.36 -2.19 27.44
N LEU A 216 26.51 -0.88 27.65
CA LEU A 216 27.01 0.08 26.64
C LEU A 216 28.14 0.92 27.26
N PRO A 217 29.32 0.31 27.52
CA PRO A 217 30.37 0.92 28.33
C PRO A 217 30.94 2.24 27.79
N LYS A 218 30.80 2.51 26.49
CA LYS A 218 31.32 3.72 25.82
C LYS A 218 30.23 4.71 25.41
N ALA A 219 28.96 4.43 25.70
CA ALA A 219 27.87 5.29 25.27
C ALA A 219 27.88 6.61 26.04
N THR A 220 27.99 7.71 25.30
CA THR A 220 27.98 9.08 25.84
C THR A 220 26.86 9.93 25.24
N ASP A 221 26.42 9.58 24.03
CA ASP A 221 25.34 10.25 23.30
C ASP A 221 24.12 9.32 23.28
N ILE A 222 23.21 9.50 24.23
CA ILE A 222 22.01 8.67 24.36
C ILE A 222 20.80 9.58 24.21
N ASP A 223 19.95 9.26 23.24
CA ASP A 223 18.68 9.96 23.06
C ASP A 223 17.82 9.81 24.31
N ARG A 224 17.14 10.90 24.69
CA ARG A 224 16.30 10.99 25.89
C ARG A 224 15.34 9.81 26.01
N ASP A 225 14.73 9.39 24.91
CA ASP A 225 13.67 8.37 24.91
C ASP A 225 14.19 6.98 24.49
N ALA A 226 15.52 6.78 24.43
CA ALA A 226 16.13 5.54 23.98
C ALA A 226 15.62 4.29 24.72
N PHE A 227 15.35 4.41 26.03
CA PHE A 227 14.91 3.32 26.90
C PHE A 227 13.46 3.45 27.39
N ALA A 228 12.67 4.37 26.83
CA ALA A 228 11.30 4.61 27.29
C ALA A 228 10.44 3.34 27.19
N ASN A 229 9.55 3.09 28.15
CA ASN A 229 8.64 1.93 28.17
C ASN A 229 9.32 0.56 27.91
N SER A 230 10.57 0.38 28.33
CA SER A 230 11.33 -0.88 28.18
C SER A 230 11.26 -1.72 29.46
N SER A 231 11.35 -3.05 29.35
CA SER A 231 11.27 -3.99 30.48
C SER A 231 12.65 -4.27 31.12
N LEU A 232 13.67 -3.44 30.86
CA LEU A 232 15.06 -3.66 31.27
C LEU A 232 15.19 -3.72 32.80
N ALA A 233 16.00 -4.64 33.33
CA ALA A 233 16.30 -4.70 34.77
C ALA A 233 17.61 -3.99 35.13
N VAL A 234 18.61 -4.06 34.24
CA VAL A 234 19.94 -3.47 34.46
C VAL A 234 20.39 -2.68 33.24
N ILE A 235 20.84 -1.43 33.46
CA ILE A 235 21.45 -0.59 32.42
C ILE A 235 22.84 -0.16 32.86
N ASN A 236 23.87 -0.58 32.13
CA ASN A 236 25.27 -0.21 32.39
C ASN A 236 25.78 0.73 31.30
N ILE A 237 25.79 2.03 31.60
CA ILE A 237 26.24 3.13 30.75
C ILE A 237 27.26 4.02 31.50
N PRO A 238 28.40 3.47 31.97
CA PRO A 238 29.35 4.16 32.86
C PRO A 238 29.96 5.45 32.28
N ALA A 239 29.94 5.63 30.96
CA ALA A 239 30.44 6.84 30.30
C ALA A 239 29.36 7.95 30.17
N PHE A 240 28.08 7.62 30.36
CA PHE A 240 26.98 8.57 30.22
C PHE A 240 26.79 9.41 31.48
N VAL A 241 26.64 10.73 31.30
CA VAL A 241 26.36 11.67 32.38
C VAL A 241 24.85 11.91 32.44
N TRP A 242 24.18 11.30 33.41
CA TRP A 242 22.74 11.45 33.59
C TRP A 242 22.41 12.68 34.45
N ALA A 243 21.71 13.66 33.89
CA ALA A 243 21.31 14.88 34.60
C ALA A 243 20.10 15.56 33.94
N GLY A 244 19.27 16.23 34.73
CA GLY A 244 18.12 16.98 34.22
C GLY A 244 17.09 16.07 33.52
N ASP A 245 16.82 16.33 32.25
CA ASP A 245 15.87 15.57 31.42
C ASP A 245 16.52 14.83 30.25
N ASN A 246 17.85 14.66 30.29
CA ASN A 246 18.60 14.05 29.19
C ASN A 246 18.43 12.53 29.05
N LEU A 247 17.73 11.88 29.99
CA LEU A 247 17.31 10.49 29.90
C LEU A 247 15.98 10.31 30.63
N ASP A 248 14.99 9.80 29.91
CA ASP A 248 13.64 9.58 30.43
C ASP A 248 13.44 8.14 30.89
N LEU A 249 13.22 7.98 32.19
CA LEU A 249 12.83 6.71 32.83
C LEU A 249 11.47 6.82 33.54
N LYS A 250 10.67 7.87 33.26
CA LYS A 250 9.42 8.22 33.97
C LYS A 250 8.20 7.35 33.62
N SER A 251 8.37 6.21 32.94
CA SER A 251 7.24 5.39 32.45
C SER A 251 6.32 4.87 33.57
N TYR A 252 5.01 4.93 33.29
CA TYR A 252 3.90 4.69 34.21
C TYR A 252 3.58 3.21 34.47
N ASP A 253 3.94 2.28 33.57
CA ASP A 253 3.41 0.90 33.66
C ASP A 253 4.45 -0.24 33.70
N LEU A 254 5.67 -0.08 33.15
CA LEU A 254 6.52 -1.26 32.88
C LEU A 254 8.05 -1.11 33.03
N ILE A 255 8.63 0.08 33.25
CA ILE A 255 10.10 0.17 33.44
C ILE A 255 10.50 -0.48 34.76
N ARG A 256 11.17 -1.64 34.65
CA ARG A 256 11.68 -2.50 35.73
C ARG A 256 13.16 -2.25 36.06
N VAL A 257 13.73 -1.14 35.60
CA VAL A 257 15.16 -0.87 35.83
C VAL A 257 15.36 -0.76 37.34
N ASN A 258 16.05 -1.75 37.90
CA ASN A 258 16.32 -1.87 39.32
C ASN A 258 17.74 -1.42 39.64
N LYS A 259 18.65 -1.56 38.67
CA LYS A 259 20.05 -1.19 38.82
C LYS A 259 20.54 -0.45 37.59
N MET A 260 21.28 0.62 37.81
CA MET A 260 21.86 1.43 36.75
C MET A 260 23.29 1.83 37.12
N THR A 261 24.18 1.80 36.14
CA THR A 261 25.55 2.31 36.26
C THR A 261 25.73 3.47 35.31
N VAL A 262 26.14 4.62 35.84
CA VAL A 262 26.34 5.89 35.09
C VAL A 262 27.68 6.52 35.47
N SER A 263 28.10 7.57 34.77
CA SER A 263 29.28 8.35 35.15
C SER A 263 29.12 8.94 36.55
N GLU A 264 30.21 9.01 37.32
CA GLU A 264 30.22 9.67 38.64
C GLU A 264 29.96 11.18 38.54
N GLU A 265 30.10 11.78 37.37
CA GLU A 265 29.72 13.17 37.10
C GLU A 265 28.19 13.37 37.02
N SER A 266 27.43 12.27 36.99
CA SER A 266 25.97 12.32 36.90
C SER A 266 25.33 12.96 38.14
N HIS A 267 24.20 13.62 37.90
CA HIS A 267 23.30 14.13 38.91
C HIS A 267 21.88 13.56 38.65
N PRO A 268 21.64 12.28 38.97
CA PRO A 268 20.36 11.61 38.75
C PRO A 268 19.16 12.44 39.24
N PRO A 269 18.17 12.73 38.37
CA PRO A 269 17.06 13.62 38.71
C PRO A 269 16.19 13.06 39.84
N ARG A 270 16.07 13.81 40.93
CA ARG A 270 15.28 13.42 42.10
C ARG A 270 13.84 13.04 41.77
N GLU A 271 13.18 13.76 40.85
CA GLU A 271 11.81 13.45 40.44
C GLU A 271 11.67 12.02 39.88
N VAL A 272 12.62 11.61 39.03
CA VAL A 272 12.63 10.27 38.42
C VAL A 272 12.90 9.23 39.51
N MET A 273 13.91 9.49 40.34
CA MET A 273 14.30 8.59 41.43
C MET A 273 13.20 8.43 42.49
N MET A 274 12.40 9.48 42.77
CA MET A 274 11.25 9.39 43.69
C MET A 274 10.10 8.57 43.12
N GLN A 275 9.92 8.52 41.80
CA GLN A 275 8.95 7.63 41.15
C GLN A 275 9.44 6.18 41.11
N LYS A 276 10.75 5.97 41.20
CA LYS A 276 11.43 4.66 41.12
C LYS A 276 12.28 4.43 42.36
N ILE A 277 11.68 4.42 43.56
CA ILE A 277 12.41 4.31 44.82
C ILE A 277 13.29 3.05 44.97
N SER A 278 13.02 2.00 44.17
CA SER A 278 13.82 0.77 44.13
C SER A 278 15.01 0.83 43.16
N LEU A 279 15.12 1.89 42.34
CA LEU A 279 16.22 2.07 41.41
C LEU A 279 17.50 2.39 42.18
N GLU A 280 18.49 1.52 42.05
CA GLU A 280 19.82 1.74 42.58
C GLU A 280 20.75 2.25 41.48
N VAL A 281 21.39 3.39 41.72
CA VAL A 281 22.32 4.00 40.76
C VAL A 281 23.73 3.95 41.33
N TYR A 282 24.67 3.40 40.57
CA TYR A 282 26.07 3.20 40.96
C TYR A 282 27.01 3.98 40.03
N ASN A 283 28.17 4.35 40.57
CA ASN A 283 29.29 4.86 39.78
C ASN A 283 29.99 3.68 39.05
N PRO A 284 30.88 3.95 38.08
CA PRO A 284 31.43 2.91 37.19
C PRO A 284 32.16 1.74 37.86
N ASP A 285 32.81 1.99 39.01
CA ASP A 285 33.54 0.95 39.77
C ASP A 285 32.70 0.34 40.91
N HIS A 286 31.42 0.72 41.01
CA HIS A 286 30.48 0.29 42.04
C HIS A 286 30.90 0.58 43.48
N THR A 287 31.89 1.46 43.71
CA THR A 287 32.31 1.85 45.06
C THR A 287 31.38 2.87 45.70
N LYS A 288 30.55 3.56 44.90
CA LYS A 288 29.58 4.56 45.35
C LYS A 288 28.19 4.29 44.79
N LYS A 289 27.18 4.58 45.62
CA LYS A 289 25.75 4.57 45.27
C LYS A 289 25.20 5.98 45.40
N TRP A 290 24.33 6.38 44.47
CA TRP A 290 23.64 7.65 44.54
C TRP A 290 22.60 7.62 45.67
N ASN A 291 22.69 8.55 46.62
CA ASN A 291 21.70 8.71 47.66
C ASN A 291 20.66 9.74 47.24
N LEU A 292 19.42 9.29 47.08
CA LEU A 292 18.27 10.11 46.67
C LEU A 292 17.99 11.28 47.62
N TYR A 293 18.19 11.11 48.93
CA TYR A 293 17.82 12.10 49.93
C TYR A 293 18.89 13.17 50.11
N SER A 294 20.17 12.78 50.01
CA SER A 294 21.29 13.73 50.11
C SER A 294 21.70 14.30 48.75
N GLU A 295 21.20 13.72 47.65
CA GLU A 295 21.50 14.07 46.25
C GLU A 295 23.02 14.06 46.01
N LYS A 296 23.69 13.04 46.55
CA LYS A 296 25.15 12.86 46.52
C LYS A 296 25.54 11.40 46.33
N TRP A 297 26.73 11.20 45.80
CA TRP A 297 27.42 9.91 45.80
C TRP A 297 27.94 9.57 47.20
N GLU A 298 27.52 8.43 47.73
CA GLU A 298 27.94 7.90 49.03
C GLU A 298 28.59 6.53 48.86
N LYS A 299 29.47 6.14 49.79
CA LYS A 299 30.12 4.83 49.73
C LYS A 299 29.06 3.73 49.72
N ALA A 300 29.12 2.83 48.74
CA ALA A 300 28.23 1.68 48.68
C ALA A 300 28.51 0.76 49.88
N GLU A 301 27.44 0.31 50.54
CA GLU A 301 27.54 -0.74 51.56
C GLU A 301 27.89 -2.07 50.87
N ALA A 302 28.77 -2.85 51.51
CA ALA A 302 29.30 -4.11 50.99
C ALA A 302 28.31 -5.27 51.13
#